data_AF-A0A1B6M8S1-F1
#
_entry.id   AF-A0A1B6M8S1-F1
#
_cell.length_a   1.000
_cell.length_b   1.000
_cell.length_c   1.000
_cell.angle_alpha   90.00
_cell.angle_beta   90.00
_cell.angle_gamma   90.00
#
_symmetry.space_group_name_H-M   'P 1'
#
loop_
_entity.id
_entity.type
_entity.pdbx_description
1 polymer ?
#
loop_
_entity_poly.entity_id
_entity_poly.type
_entity_poly.pdbx_seq_one_letter_code
_entity_poly.pdbx_strand_id
1 'polypeptide(L)'
;IPRGYVYTLHDIGLVINKLMGGAYRAHYTRRKFRLIYAKVMKKSPHVHRNSASFIRYYGNANLTLSLLAETLPASKEMPLFDYPFNELMIWAVLTKRQEMALLMWQHGEEALAKSLVACKLYKAMAHEAAEDDLETEIYEELRNYGKEFETIALDLLDFCYRQDDDQT
;
A
#
# COMPACT_ATOMS: atom_id res chain seq x y z
N ILE A 1 8.84 -13.32 -18.61
CA ILE A 1 9.25 -13.58 -17.21
C ILE A 1 9.58 -15.07 -17.06
N PRO A 2 10.71 -15.47 -16.43
CA PRO A 2 11.06 -16.87 -16.26
C PRO A 2 10.03 -17.65 -15.44
N ARG A 3 9.76 -18.91 -15.80
CA ARG A 3 8.86 -19.78 -15.04
C ARG A 3 9.44 -20.04 -13.64
N GLY A 4 8.64 -19.81 -12.60
CA GLY A 4 9.04 -20.01 -11.20
C GLY A 4 9.58 -18.76 -10.48
N TYR A 5 9.57 -17.60 -11.12
CA TYR A 5 9.92 -16.34 -10.44
C TYR A 5 8.83 -15.94 -9.43
N VAL A 6 9.23 -15.61 -8.21
CA VAL A 6 8.34 -15.13 -7.15
C VAL A 6 8.60 -13.65 -6.92
N TYR A 7 7.58 -12.81 -7.11
CA TYR A 7 7.68 -11.38 -6.88
C TYR A 7 8.01 -11.06 -5.41
N THR A 8 8.98 -10.17 -5.23
CA THR A 8 9.43 -9.68 -3.94
C THR A 8 8.89 -8.28 -3.65
N LEU A 9 8.96 -7.84 -2.39
CA LEU A 9 8.64 -6.45 -2.05
C LEU A 9 9.58 -5.46 -2.75
N HIS A 10 10.79 -5.87 -3.13
CA HIS A 10 11.69 -5.02 -3.90
C HIS A 10 11.12 -4.74 -5.30
N ASP A 11 10.59 -5.78 -5.97
CA ASP A 11 10.00 -5.66 -7.30
C ASP A 11 8.76 -4.76 -7.27
N ILE A 12 7.91 -4.92 -6.25
CA ILE A 12 6.78 -4.03 -6.00
C ILE A 12 7.27 -2.58 -5.78
N GLY A 13 8.35 -2.39 -5.03
CA GLY A 13 8.97 -1.08 -4.83
C GLY A 13 9.45 -0.42 -6.13
N LEU A 14 9.94 -1.21 -7.09
CA LEU A 14 10.32 -0.70 -8.40
C LEU A 14 9.09 -0.25 -9.22
N VAL A 15 7.99 -1.01 -9.16
CA VAL A 15 6.72 -0.62 -9.77
C VAL A 15 6.21 0.69 -9.17
N ILE A 16 6.20 0.82 -7.84
CA ILE A 16 5.79 2.07 -7.16
C ILE A 16 6.67 3.24 -7.62
N ASN A 17 7.99 3.07 -7.70
CA ASN A 17 8.88 4.13 -8.19
C ASN A 17 8.54 4.55 -9.62
N LYS A 18 8.26 3.60 -10.52
CA LYS A 18 7.84 3.89 -11.90
C LYS A 18 6.54 4.70 -11.92
N LEU A 19 5.52 4.25 -11.19
CA LEU A 19 4.19 4.88 -11.18
C LEU A 19 4.20 6.28 -10.54
N MET A 20 4.93 6.46 -9.45
CA MET A 20 5.05 7.75 -8.78
C MET A 20 5.88 8.74 -9.60
N GLY A 21 6.91 8.24 -10.30
CA GLY A 21 7.79 9.04 -11.16
C GLY A 21 8.69 10.02 -10.40
N GLY A 22 9.43 10.84 -11.15
CA GLY A 22 10.26 11.92 -10.61
C GLY A 22 11.33 11.45 -9.62
N ALA A 23 11.46 12.16 -8.50
CA ALA A 23 12.43 11.88 -7.44
C ALA A 23 11.90 10.94 -6.33
N TYR A 24 10.72 10.33 -6.50
CA TYR A 24 10.13 9.46 -5.48
C TYR A 24 10.95 8.17 -5.31
N ARG A 25 11.09 7.73 -4.05
CA ARG A 25 11.77 6.47 -3.70
C ARG A 25 11.00 5.70 -2.64
N ALA A 26 10.32 4.64 -3.09
CA ALA A 26 9.58 3.70 -2.27
C ALA A 26 10.44 3.10 -1.17
N HIS A 27 9.84 2.92 0.01
CA HIS A 27 10.48 2.35 1.19
C HIS A 27 11.14 1.00 0.89
N TYR A 28 10.50 0.16 0.08
CA TYR A 28 10.99 -1.17 -0.27
C TYR A 28 12.29 -1.18 -1.09
N THR A 29 12.65 -0.05 -1.73
CA THR A 29 13.89 0.09 -2.51
C THR A 29 15.03 0.70 -1.70
N ARG A 30 14.79 1.06 -0.44
CA ARG A 30 15.81 1.63 0.46
C ARG A 30 16.76 0.53 0.94
N ARG A 31 18.05 0.87 1.07
CA ARG A 31 19.10 -0.07 1.52
C ARG A 31 18.76 -0.68 2.88
N LYS A 32 18.31 0.14 3.84
CA LYS A 32 17.91 -0.31 5.19
C LYS A 32 16.85 -1.42 5.11
N PHE A 33 15.78 -1.17 4.35
CA PHE A 33 14.70 -2.14 4.17
C PHE A 33 15.18 -3.44 3.52
N ARG A 34 15.95 -3.35 2.42
CA ARG A 34 16.44 -4.53 1.70
C ARG A 34 17.28 -5.47 2.58
N LEU A 35 18.11 -4.92 3.47
CA LEU A 35 18.91 -5.71 4.41
C LEU A 35 18.01 -6.49 5.39
N ILE A 36 16.98 -5.84 5.92
CA ILE A 36 16.02 -6.45 6.85
C ILE A 36 15.20 -7.53 6.12
N TYR A 37 14.62 -7.20 4.97
CA TYR A 37 13.79 -8.10 4.18
C TYR A 37 14.54 -9.37 3.75
N ALA A 38 15.80 -9.24 3.29
CA ALA A 38 16.61 -10.40 2.93
C ALA A 38 16.91 -11.31 4.13
N LYS A 39 17.12 -10.75 5.32
CA LYS A 39 17.31 -11.53 6.56
C LYS A 39 16.05 -12.32 6.92
N VAL A 40 14.87 -11.72 6.75
CA VAL A 40 13.58 -12.37 7.00
C VAL A 40 13.32 -13.48 5.99
N MET A 41 13.48 -13.22 4.69
CA MET A 41 13.19 -14.21 3.65
C MET A 41 14.13 -15.41 3.66
N LYS A 42 15.39 -15.25 4.09
CA LYS A 42 16.33 -16.38 4.27
C LYS A 42 16.01 -17.30 5.45
N LYS A 43 15.27 -16.80 6.44
CA LYS A 43 14.90 -17.56 7.66
C LYS A 43 13.59 -18.33 7.52
N SER A 44 12.88 -18.19 6.39
CA SER A 44 11.57 -18.81 6.18
C SER A 44 11.65 -19.91 5.11
N PRO A 45 12.14 -21.12 5.43
CA PRO A 45 11.99 -22.26 4.55
C PRO A 45 10.58 -22.81 4.75
N HIS A 46 9.68 -22.56 3.79
CA HIS A 46 8.37 -23.23 3.66
C HIS A 46 7.32 -22.91 4.74
N VAL A 47 6.42 -21.96 4.42
CA VAL A 47 5.18 -21.78 5.19
C VAL A 47 4.03 -21.60 4.21
N HIS A 48 3.09 -22.54 4.25
CA HIS A 48 1.78 -22.39 3.61
C HIS A 48 1.10 -21.13 4.17
N ARG A 49 0.90 -20.13 3.29
CA ARG A 49 0.12 -18.91 3.58
C ARG A 49 -1.35 -19.27 3.77
N ASN A 50 -1.78 -19.60 4.99
CA ASN A 50 -3.19 -19.66 5.33
C ASN A 50 -3.65 -18.29 5.84
N SER A 51 -4.63 -17.67 5.17
CA SER A 51 -5.17 -16.36 5.55
C SER A 51 -5.89 -16.34 6.90
N ALA A 52 -6.35 -17.50 7.41
CA ALA A 52 -7.08 -17.65 8.67
C ALA A 52 -6.20 -17.58 9.94
N SER A 53 -4.89 -17.66 9.74
CA SER A 53 -3.80 -17.41 10.67
C SER A 53 -3.88 -16.06 11.39
N PHE A 54 -4.49 -15.08 10.71
CA PHE A 54 -4.54 -13.68 11.10
C PHE A 54 -5.43 -13.39 12.31
N ILE A 55 -6.38 -14.25 12.66
CA ILE A 55 -7.40 -13.94 13.68
C ILE A 55 -7.03 -14.49 15.07
N ARG A 56 -6.24 -15.58 15.14
CA ARG A 56 -6.08 -16.35 16.39
C ARG A 56 -5.18 -15.71 17.45
N TYR A 57 -4.41 -14.67 17.13
CA TYR A 57 -3.51 -14.01 18.10
C TYR A 57 -4.00 -12.66 18.65
N TYR A 58 -5.17 -12.17 18.20
CA TYR A 58 -5.58 -10.77 18.39
C TYR A 58 -6.75 -10.59 19.38
N GLY A 59 -6.71 -11.30 20.51
CA GLY A 59 -7.48 -10.93 21.68
C GLY A 59 -6.76 -9.78 22.40
N ASN A 60 -7.20 -8.55 22.18
CA ASN A 60 -6.72 -7.30 22.82
C ASN A 60 -5.31 -6.80 22.46
N ALA A 61 -5.29 -5.60 21.87
CA ALA A 61 -4.19 -4.63 21.70
C ALA A 61 -3.57 -4.52 20.29
N ASN A 62 -3.84 -3.35 19.69
CA ASN A 62 -3.01 -2.62 18.74
C ASN A 62 -2.61 -3.32 17.44
N LEU A 63 -3.35 -2.89 16.41
CA LEU A 63 -3.39 -3.28 15.02
C LEU A 63 -2.03 -3.17 14.30
N THR A 64 -1.17 -4.17 14.45
CA THR A 64 0.10 -4.30 13.72
C THR A 64 0.07 -5.51 12.80
N LEU A 65 0.12 -5.24 11.49
CA LEU A 65 0.11 -6.25 10.44
C LEU A 65 1.51 -6.87 10.32
N SER A 66 1.76 -7.96 11.04
CA SER A 66 3.01 -8.71 10.93
C SER A 66 3.04 -9.54 9.65
N LEU A 67 4.12 -9.43 8.87
CA LEU A 67 4.29 -10.10 7.58
C LEU A 67 4.31 -11.66 7.71
N LEU A 68 4.55 -12.22 8.90
CA LEU A 68 4.74 -13.67 9.12
C LEU A 68 4.28 -14.15 10.52
N ALA A 69 3.10 -13.70 10.98
CA ALA A 69 2.61 -13.89 12.35
C ALA A 69 2.60 -15.34 12.91
N GLU A 70 2.64 -16.39 12.07
CA GLU A 70 2.45 -17.78 12.54
C GLU A 70 3.72 -18.64 12.69
N THR A 71 4.92 -18.14 12.37
CA THR A 71 6.06 -19.06 12.11
C THR A 71 7.24 -18.96 13.05
N LEU A 72 7.22 -18.04 14.02
CA LEU A 72 8.32 -17.85 14.95
C LEU A 72 7.74 -17.59 16.35
N PRO A 73 8.32 -18.14 17.42
CA PRO A 73 8.02 -17.67 18.77
C PRO A 73 8.28 -16.17 18.79
N ALA A 74 7.35 -15.41 19.38
CA ALA A 74 7.37 -13.95 19.45
C ALA A 74 8.66 -13.44 20.13
N SER A 75 9.77 -13.43 19.38
CA SER A 75 11.00 -12.79 19.79
C SER A 75 10.80 -11.29 19.59
N LYS A 76 11.22 -10.51 20.58
CA LYS A 76 11.09 -9.04 20.71
C LYS A 76 11.65 -8.19 19.54
N GLU A 77 12.07 -8.80 18.44
CA GLU A 77 12.72 -8.16 17.29
C GLU A 77 12.17 -8.66 15.94
N MET A 78 10.84 -8.74 15.80
CA MET A 78 10.25 -8.92 14.47
C MET A 78 10.16 -7.54 13.79
N PRO A 79 10.78 -7.33 12.62
CA PRO A 79 10.67 -6.06 11.92
C PRO A 79 9.24 -5.88 11.42
N LEU A 80 8.48 -5.01 12.09
CA LEU A 80 7.14 -4.60 11.72
C LEU A 80 7.20 -3.39 10.78
N PHE A 81 6.11 -3.15 10.04
CA PHE A 81 5.93 -1.89 9.34
C PHE A 81 5.50 -0.82 10.34
N ASP A 82 6.14 0.34 10.29
CA ASP A 82 5.81 1.49 11.13
C ASP A 82 4.37 1.98 10.86
N TYR A 83 3.92 1.87 9.60
CA TYR A 83 2.61 2.31 9.14
C TYR A 83 1.88 1.18 8.35
N PRO A 84 1.34 0.16 9.03
CA PRO A 84 0.77 -1.02 8.37
C PRO A 84 -0.42 -0.70 7.45
N PHE A 85 -1.24 0.29 7.80
CA PHE A 85 -2.38 0.73 6.98
C PHE A 85 -1.95 1.37 5.68
N ASN A 86 -0.84 2.12 5.69
CA ASN A 86 -0.33 2.76 4.49
C ASN A 86 0.16 1.69 3.50
N GLU A 87 0.84 0.66 4.00
CA GLU A 87 1.31 -0.47 3.20
C GLU A 87 0.13 -1.28 2.61
N LEU A 88 -0.92 -1.52 3.40
CA LEU A 88 -2.14 -2.19 2.95
C LEU A 88 -2.91 -1.37 1.91
N MET A 89 -3.02 -0.06 2.12
CA MET A 89 -3.68 0.84 1.18
C MET A 89 -2.95 0.83 -0.17
N ILE A 90 -1.62 0.94 -0.17
CA ILE A 90 -0.82 0.87 -1.40
C ILE A 90 -1.01 -0.49 -2.09
N TRP A 91 -1.01 -1.59 -1.34
CA TRP A 91 -1.29 -2.91 -1.90
C TRP A 91 -2.70 -3.00 -2.51
N ALA A 92 -3.71 -2.45 -1.84
CA ALA A 92 -5.09 -2.44 -2.34
C ALA A 92 -5.21 -1.63 -3.64
N VAL A 93 -4.57 -0.46 -3.71
CA VAL A 93 -4.50 0.38 -4.92
C VAL A 93 -3.82 -0.35 -6.07
N LEU A 94 -2.62 -0.91 -5.84
CA LEU A 94 -1.86 -1.64 -6.88
C LEU A 94 -2.59 -2.90 -7.39
N THR A 95 -3.49 -3.47 -6.58
CA THR A 95 -4.26 -4.67 -6.93
C THR A 95 -5.71 -4.36 -7.31
N LYS A 96 -6.06 -3.09 -7.56
CA LYS A 96 -7.40 -2.64 -7.97
C LYS A 96 -8.53 -3.00 -6.99
N ARG A 97 -8.26 -3.06 -5.69
CA ARG A 97 -9.26 -3.37 -4.66
C ARG A 97 -9.80 -2.08 -4.03
N GLN A 98 -10.72 -1.41 -4.70
CA GLN A 98 -11.13 -0.05 -4.33
C GLN A 98 -11.74 0.05 -2.92
N GLU A 99 -12.73 -0.78 -2.60
CA GLU A 99 -13.37 -0.77 -1.27
C GLU A 99 -12.36 -1.01 -0.14
N MET A 100 -11.38 -1.89 -0.36
CA MET A 100 -10.31 -2.11 0.60
C MET A 100 -9.37 -0.90 0.69
N ALA A 101 -9.07 -0.23 -0.43
CA ALA A 101 -8.25 0.97 -0.43
C ALA A 101 -8.93 2.10 0.37
N LEU A 102 -10.24 2.31 0.17
CA LEU A 102 -11.04 3.28 0.91
C LEU A 102 -11.09 2.95 2.41
N LEU A 103 -11.32 1.68 2.76
CA LEU A 103 -11.30 1.24 4.15
C LEU A 103 -9.94 1.50 4.81
N MET A 104 -8.84 1.12 4.17
CA MET A 104 -7.49 1.32 4.72
C MET A 104 -7.12 2.81 4.79
N TRP A 105 -7.62 3.64 3.87
CA TRP A 105 -7.40 5.08 3.87
C TRP A 105 -7.99 5.76 5.12
N GLN A 106 -9.17 5.32 5.58
CA GLN A 106 -9.80 5.82 6.81
C GLN A 106 -8.98 5.53 8.07
N HIS A 107 -8.01 4.63 8.01
CA HIS A 107 -7.19 4.22 9.13
C HIS A 107 -5.78 4.85 9.10
N GLY A 108 -5.33 5.33 10.26
CA GLY A 108 -3.99 5.89 10.48
C GLY A 108 -3.87 7.39 10.18
N GLU A 109 -2.66 7.91 10.26
CA GLU A 109 -2.39 9.36 10.14
C GLU A 109 -2.28 9.81 8.67
N GLU A 110 -2.25 11.13 8.44
CA GLU A 110 -1.98 11.76 7.13
C GLU A 110 -3.03 11.44 6.04
N ALA A 111 -4.32 11.51 6.38
CA ALA A 111 -5.41 11.19 5.46
C ALA A 111 -5.35 11.94 4.11
N LEU A 112 -5.00 13.23 4.13
CA LEU A 112 -4.85 14.04 2.91
C LEU A 112 -3.67 13.57 2.03
N ALA A 113 -2.52 13.25 2.64
CA ALA A 113 -1.38 12.75 1.87
C ALA A 113 -1.70 11.38 1.25
N LYS A 114 -2.38 10.51 2.01
CA LYS A 114 -2.80 9.19 1.54
C LYS A 114 -3.74 9.25 0.35
N SER A 115 -4.75 10.13 0.38
CA SER A 115 -5.69 10.27 -0.74
C SER A 115 -4.98 10.75 -2.00
N LEU A 116 -4.03 11.68 -1.87
CA LEU A 116 -3.20 12.14 -2.99
C LEU A 116 -2.28 11.03 -3.54
N VAL A 117 -1.67 10.22 -2.67
CA VAL A 117 -0.85 9.06 -3.10
C VAL A 117 -1.70 8.05 -3.87
N ALA A 118 -2.88 7.68 -3.35
CA ALA A 118 -3.80 6.77 -4.03
C ALA A 118 -4.26 7.33 -5.38
N CYS A 119 -4.66 8.61 -5.41
CA CYS A 119 -5.03 9.32 -6.63
C CYS A 119 -3.91 9.28 -7.69
N LYS A 120 -2.67 9.62 -7.29
CA LYS A 120 -1.52 9.63 -8.19
C LYS A 120 -1.23 8.23 -8.75
N LEU A 121 -1.25 7.19 -7.90
CA LEU A 121 -1.02 5.81 -8.32
C LEU A 121 -2.08 5.34 -9.31
N TYR A 122 -3.37 5.57 -9.02
CA TYR A 122 -4.45 5.20 -9.95
C TYR A 122 -4.35 5.93 -11.29
N LYS A 123 -4.10 7.25 -11.28
CA LYS A 123 -3.89 8.02 -12.52
C LYS A 123 -2.70 7.49 -13.34
N ALA A 124 -1.60 7.11 -12.67
CA ALA A 124 -0.43 6.55 -13.33
C ALA A 124 -0.69 5.14 -13.89
N MET A 125 -1.42 4.29 -13.16
CA MET A 125 -1.81 2.97 -13.64
C MET A 125 -2.79 3.06 -14.81
N ALA A 126 -3.74 4.00 -14.77
CA ALA A 126 -4.63 4.27 -15.89
C ALA A 126 -3.81 4.68 -17.12
N HIS A 127 -2.85 5.60 -16.98
CA HIS A 127 -1.97 5.97 -18.09
C HIS A 127 -1.19 4.78 -18.65
N GLU A 128 -0.67 3.87 -17.81
CA GLU A 128 0.01 2.67 -18.29
C GLU A 128 -0.94 1.73 -19.06
N ALA A 129 -2.19 1.57 -18.60
CA ALA A 129 -3.20 0.77 -19.29
C ALA A 129 -3.67 1.40 -20.61
N ALA A 130 -3.60 2.74 -20.74
CA ALA A 130 -3.96 3.44 -21.98
C ALA A 130 -2.97 3.21 -23.13
N GLU A 131 -1.76 2.73 -22.85
CA GLU A 131 -0.77 2.37 -23.88
C GLU A 131 -1.10 1.01 -24.54
N ASP A 132 -2.07 0.25 -24.01
CA ASP A 132 -2.57 -1.00 -24.58
C ASP A 132 -4.06 -0.84 -24.97
N ASP A 133 -4.34 -0.78 -26.27
CA ASP A 133 -5.70 -0.59 -26.83
C ASP A 133 -6.70 -1.66 -26.35
N LEU A 134 -6.23 -2.82 -25.88
CA LEU A 134 -7.07 -3.91 -25.37
C LEU A 134 -7.56 -3.70 -23.93
N GLU A 135 -7.02 -2.73 -23.19
CA GLU A 135 -7.31 -2.53 -21.76
C GLU A 135 -8.20 -1.29 -21.46
N THR A 136 -9.02 -0.86 -22.42
CA THR A 136 -9.86 0.34 -22.29
C THR A 136 -10.78 0.33 -21.06
N GLU A 137 -11.37 -0.82 -20.72
CA GLU A 137 -12.23 -0.96 -19.52
C GLU A 137 -11.44 -0.75 -18.21
N ILE A 138 -10.21 -1.25 -18.16
CA ILE A 138 -9.31 -1.11 -17.00
C ILE A 138 -8.89 0.36 -16.85
N TYR A 139 -8.58 1.03 -17.96
CA TYR A 139 -8.28 2.46 -17.98
C TYR A 139 -9.40 3.30 -17.36
N GLU A 140 -10.64 3.12 -17.82
CA GLU A 140 -11.78 3.89 -17.32
C GLU A 140 -12.06 3.62 -15.83
N GLU A 141 -11.98 2.35 -15.40
CA GLU A 141 -12.16 1.95 -14.01
C GLU A 141 -11.11 2.62 -13.10
N LEU A 142 -9.82 2.52 -13.45
CA LEU A 142 -8.73 3.13 -12.69
C LEU A 142 -8.88 4.66 -12.63
N ARG A 143 -9.31 5.28 -13.72
CA ARG A 143 -9.57 6.73 -13.77
C ARG A 143 -10.70 7.12 -12.82
N ASN A 144 -11.74 6.30 -12.70
CA ASN A 144 -12.84 6.55 -11.76
C ASN A 144 -12.37 6.42 -10.30
N TYR A 145 -11.59 5.39 -9.96
CA TYR A 145 -10.98 5.26 -8.63
C TYR A 145 -10.06 6.45 -8.29
N GLY A 146 -9.26 6.90 -9.25
CA GLY A 146 -8.40 8.07 -9.06
C GLY A 146 -9.19 9.36 -8.82
N LYS A 147 -10.34 9.55 -9.48
CA LYS A 147 -11.24 10.69 -9.26
C LYS A 147 -11.90 10.66 -7.88
N GLU A 148 -12.30 9.50 -7.40
CA GLU A 148 -12.90 9.38 -6.07
C GLU A 148 -11.92 9.82 -4.97
N PHE A 149 -10.67 9.37 -5.04
CA PHE A 149 -9.62 9.82 -4.13
C PHE A 149 -9.26 11.31 -4.28
N GLU A 150 -9.41 11.88 -5.49
CA GLU A 150 -9.25 13.31 -5.73
C GLU A 150 -10.35 14.12 -5.04
N THR A 151 -11.62 13.71 -5.18
CA THR A 151 -12.75 14.33 -4.48
C THR A 151 -12.54 14.28 -2.98
N ILE A 152 -12.16 13.12 -2.42
CA ILE A 152 -11.85 12.98 -1.00
C ILE A 152 -10.75 13.96 -0.56
N ALA A 153 -9.69 14.14 -1.36
CA ALA A 153 -8.62 15.07 -1.05
C ALA A 153 -9.10 16.54 -1.07
N LEU A 154 -9.95 16.91 -2.03
CA LEU A 154 -10.53 18.24 -2.12
C LEU A 154 -11.46 18.53 -0.94
N ASP A 155 -12.31 17.58 -0.56
CA ASP A 155 -13.23 17.72 0.57
C ASP A 155 -12.46 17.89 1.89
N LEU A 156 -11.40 17.11 2.09
CA LEU A 156 -10.51 17.28 3.25
C LEU A 156 -9.82 18.65 3.27
N LEU A 157 -9.36 19.12 2.11
CA LEU A 157 -8.70 20.42 2.01
C LEU A 157 -9.67 21.57 2.32
N ASP A 158 -10.89 21.52 1.76
CA ASP A 158 -11.94 22.51 2.03
C ASP A 158 -12.36 22.51 3.50
N PHE A 159 -12.49 21.33 4.10
CA PHE A 159 -12.75 21.19 5.54
C PHE A 159 -11.64 21.86 6.37
N CYS A 160 -10.37 21.56 6.08
CA CYS A 160 -9.24 22.16 6.79
C CYS A 160 -9.18 23.68 6.61
N TYR A 161 -9.47 24.19 5.41
CA TYR A 161 -9.44 25.62 5.10
C TYR A 161 -10.50 26.38 5.92
N ARG A 162 -11.74 25.91 5.92
CA ARG A 162 -12.84 26.53 6.69
C ARG A 162 -12.59 26.52 8.19
N GLN A 163 -12.01 25.42 8.70
CA GLN A 163 -11.71 25.30 10.12
C GLN A 163 -10.61 26.28 10.57
N ASP A 164 -9.68 26.63 9.69
CA ASP A 164 -8.63 27.63 9.96
C ASP A 164 -9.21 29.06 9.96
N ASP A 165 -10.09 29.36 9.00
CA ASP A 165 -10.85 30.63 8.95
C ASP A 165 -11.71 30.84 10.21
N ASP A 166 -12.33 29.78 10.76
CA ASP A 166 -13.14 29.84 11.99
C ASP A 166 -12.29 30.00 13.28
N GLN A 167 -10.97 29.76 13.22
CA GLN A 167 -10.04 29.90 14.35
C GLN A 167 -9.25 31.21 14.37
N THR A 168 -9.44 32.08 13.37
CA THR A 168 -8.75 33.38 13.23
C THR A 168 -9.65 34.54 13.62
#